data_AF-A0A1V6XM14-F1
#
_entry.id   AF-A0A1V6XM14-F1
#
_cell.length_a   1.000
_cell.length_b   1.000
_cell.length_c   1.000
_cell.angle_alpha   90.00
_cell.angle_beta   90.00
_cell.angle_gamma   90.00
#
_symmetry.space_group_name_H-M   'P 1'
#
loop_
_entity.id
_entity.type
_entity.pdbx_description
1 polymer ?
#
loop_
_entity_poly.entity_id
_entity_poly.type
_entity_poly.pdbx_seq_one_letter_code
_entity_poly.pdbx_strand_id
1 'polypeptide(L)'
;MAKDGTNMIPEAVLKISAQNSLMALQIWWLGTLDLVSASGRQHKPDPGIESLVMDCQILRKNEYSKGRKGLAQNVILKRHVQAMMEDLTYDSLLIFAILTWHFNADIRVPLPRQLLRFFDKPSEILDDVCIGIHRTYTTMAKSESVKSFRGRFVELLGLVELFVVKGKWVLYI
;
A
#
# COMPACT_ATOMS: atom_id res chain seq x y z
N MET A 1 39.25 -12.13 -2.75
CA MET A 1 38.60 -10.98 -3.39
C MET A 1 37.20 -10.86 -2.82
N ALA A 2 37.01 -10.01 -1.80
CA ALA A 2 35.69 -9.74 -1.26
C ALA A 2 35.05 -8.62 -2.10
N LYS A 3 34.00 -8.94 -2.87
CA LYS A 3 33.05 -7.94 -3.34
C LYS A 3 32.01 -7.76 -2.24
N ASP A 4 32.40 -7.08 -1.18
CA ASP A 4 31.47 -6.66 -0.14
C ASP A 4 31.14 -5.19 -0.41
N GLY A 5 29.94 -4.99 -0.93
CA GLY A 5 29.49 -3.75 -1.54
C GLY A 5 28.11 -3.96 -2.13
N THR A 6 27.22 -4.59 -1.36
CA THR A 6 25.80 -4.62 -1.68
C THR A 6 25.33 -3.18 -1.68
N ASN A 7 25.23 -2.55 -2.86
CA ASN A 7 24.65 -1.22 -3.01
C ASN A 7 23.16 -1.29 -2.64
N MET A 8 22.89 -1.27 -1.34
CA MET A 8 21.54 -1.17 -0.81
C MET A 8 20.97 0.18 -1.24
N ILE A 9 19.79 0.15 -1.86
CA ILE A 9 19.07 1.37 -2.24
C ILE A 9 18.81 2.17 -0.96
N PRO A 10 19.12 3.47 -0.91
CA PRO A 10 18.87 4.26 0.29
C PRO A 10 17.41 4.16 0.72
N GLU A 11 17.17 3.95 2.01
CA GLU A 11 15.82 3.76 2.57
C GLU A 11 14.88 4.93 2.21
N ALA A 12 15.40 6.16 2.15
CA ALA A 12 14.64 7.33 1.72
C ALA A 12 14.06 7.19 0.30
N VAL A 13 14.79 6.56 -0.62
CA VAL A 13 14.32 6.29 -2.00
C VAL A 13 13.24 5.21 -1.98
N LEU A 14 13.40 4.18 -1.16
CA LEU A 14 12.38 3.14 -0.97
C LEU A 14 11.10 3.73 -0.39
N LYS A 15 11.20 4.58 0.64
CA LYS A 15 10.05 5.23 1.29
C LYS A 15 9.20 6.04 0.31
N ILE A 16 9.82 6.81 -0.59
CA ILE A 16 9.10 7.57 -1.62
C ILE A 16 8.21 6.65 -2.48
N SER A 17 8.74 5.48 -2.86
CA SER A 17 8.03 4.55 -3.74
C SER A 17 7.04 3.68 -2.96
N ALA A 18 7.42 3.18 -1.79
CA ALA A 18 6.57 2.40 -0.90
C ALA A 18 5.34 3.18 -0.44
N GLN A 19 5.46 4.50 -0.26
CA GLN A 19 4.34 5.37 0.09
C GLN A 19 3.17 5.22 -0.90
N ASN A 20 3.43 5.10 -2.21
CA ASN A 20 2.35 5.00 -3.20
C ASN A 20 1.57 3.69 -3.11
N SER A 21 2.24 2.55 -2.95
CA SER A 21 1.57 1.25 -2.80
C SER A 21 0.85 1.14 -1.47
N LEU A 22 1.43 1.67 -0.39
CA LEU A 22 0.75 1.76 0.90
C LEU A 22 -0.48 2.67 0.84
N MET A 23 -0.40 3.85 0.22
CA MET A 23 -1.56 4.72 0.01
C MET A 23 -2.63 4.02 -0.82
N ALA A 24 -2.26 3.32 -1.89
CA ALA A 24 -3.22 2.58 -2.72
C ALA A 24 -3.92 1.45 -1.94
N LEU A 25 -3.18 0.71 -1.11
CA LEU A 25 -3.72 -0.32 -0.24
C LEU A 25 -4.66 0.25 0.84
N GLN A 26 -4.29 1.37 1.45
CA GLN A 26 -5.14 2.11 2.40
C GLN A 26 -6.44 2.58 1.75
N ILE A 27 -6.36 3.16 0.55
CA ILE A 27 -7.52 3.60 -0.22
C ILE A 27 -8.48 2.44 -0.50
N TRP A 28 -7.95 1.26 -0.82
CA TRP A 28 -8.77 0.08 -1.05
C TRP A 28 -9.48 -0.37 0.25
N TRP A 29 -8.75 -0.45 1.36
CA TRP A 29 -9.36 -0.80 2.66
C TRP A 29 -10.43 0.21 3.10
N LEU A 30 -10.13 1.51 3.04
CA LEU A 30 -11.11 2.54 3.40
C LEU A 30 -12.29 2.57 2.43
N GLY A 31 -12.06 2.31 1.13
CA GLY A 31 -13.11 2.23 0.11
C GLY A 31 -13.94 0.93 0.15
N THR A 32 -13.55 -0.06 0.94
CA THR A 32 -14.32 -1.28 1.23
C THR A 32 -14.98 -1.23 2.60
N LEU A 33 -14.59 -0.29 3.46
CA LEU A 33 -15.11 -0.13 4.81
C LEU A 33 -16.60 0.23 4.77
N ASP A 34 -17.41 -0.56 5.47
CA ASP A 34 -18.77 -0.19 5.80
C ASP A 34 -18.79 0.58 7.13
N LEU A 35 -18.90 1.90 7.05
CA LEU A 35 -18.94 2.78 8.22
C LEU A 35 -20.13 2.48 9.13
N VAL A 36 -21.25 2.00 8.60
CA VAL A 36 -22.48 1.76 9.38
C VAL A 36 -22.31 0.54 10.29
N SER A 37 -21.66 -0.53 9.79
CA SER A 37 -21.33 -1.69 10.62
C SER A 37 -20.10 -1.46 11.51
N ALA A 38 -19.15 -0.61 11.09
CA ALA A 38 -17.98 -0.23 11.91
C ALA A 38 -18.32 0.71 13.07
N SER A 39 -19.39 1.51 12.97
CA SER A 39 -19.85 2.44 14.02
C SER A 39 -20.67 1.78 15.14
N GLY A 40 -20.67 0.44 15.23
CA GLY A 40 -21.26 -0.33 16.34
C GLY A 40 -20.61 -0.11 17.72
N ARG A 41 -19.66 0.82 17.86
CA ARG A 41 -19.08 1.25 19.14
C ARG A 41 -19.51 2.69 19.41
N GLN A 42 -19.81 3.00 20.67
CA GLN A 42 -20.48 4.21 21.19
C GLN A 42 -19.79 5.57 20.91
N HIS A 43 -18.89 5.67 19.95
CA HIS A 43 -18.15 6.89 19.59
C HIS A 43 -18.33 7.19 18.10
N LYS A 44 -18.69 8.44 17.79
CA LYS A 44 -18.80 8.93 16.41
C LYS A 44 -17.39 8.95 15.78
N PRO A 45 -17.22 8.49 14.53
CA PRO A 45 -15.94 8.60 13.83
C PRO A 45 -15.48 10.07 13.72
N ASP A 46 -14.17 10.29 13.72
CA ASP A 46 -13.60 11.61 13.42
C ASP A 46 -14.12 12.11 12.06
N PRO A 47 -14.63 13.35 11.95
CA PRO A 47 -15.19 13.86 10.69
C PRO A 47 -14.19 13.87 9.52
N GLY A 48 -12.89 14.04 9.80
CA GLY A 48 -11.85 13.99 8.78
C GLY A 48 -11.65 12.57 8.25
N ILE A 49 -11.71 11.57 9.13
CA ILE A 49 -11.69 10.15 8.75
C ILE A 49 -12.94 9.76 7.97
N GLU A 50 -14.12 10.21 8.40
CA GLU A 50 -15.38 9.96 7.68
C GLU A 50 -15.31 10.53 6.26
N SER A 51 -14.84 11.77 6.11
CA SER A 51 -14.61 12.38 4.80
C SER A 51 -13.61 11.60 3.95
N LEU A 52 -12.50 11.14 4.52
CA LEU A 52 -11.50 10.35 3.81
C LEU A 52 -12.09 9.02 3.31
N VAL A 53 -12.87 8.33 4.14
CA VAL A 53 -13.55 7.08 3.75
C VAL A 53 -14.51 7.33 2.59
N MET A 54 -15.32 8.39 2.67
CA MET A 54 -16.23 8.77 1.58
C MET A 54 -15.47 9.06 0.28
N ASP A 55 -14.36 9.80 0.34
CA ASP A 55 -13.51 10.08 -0.83
C ASP A 55 -12.96 8.77 -1.45
N CYS A 56 -12.50 7.83 -0.62
CA CYS A 56 -12.03 6.52 -1.07
C CYS A 56 -13.14 5.70 -1.75
N GLN A 57 -14.34 5.68 -1.17
CA GLN A 57 -15.51 5.00 -1.73
C GLN A 57 -15.94 5.63 -3.06
N ILE A 58 -15.96 6.97 -3.17
CA ILE A 58 -16.25 7.70 -4.42
C ILE A 58 -15.20 7.38 -5.48
N LEU A 59 -13.92 7.39 -5.12
CA LEU A 59 -12.82 7.05 -6.03
C LEU A 59 -13.02 5.63 -6.61
N ARG A 60 -13.38 4.66 -5.76
CA ARG A 60 -13.65 3.28 -6.15
C ARG A 60 -14.88 3.13 -7.05
N LYS A 61 -16.00 3.78 -6.71
CA LYS A 61 -17.23 3.80 -7.53
C LYS A 61 -16.98 4.36 -8.94
N ASN A 62 -16.02 5.26 -9.07
CA ASN A 62 -15.59 5.83 -10.37
C ASN A 62 -14.45 5.03 -11.03
N GLU A 63 -14.22 3.77 -10.62
CA GLU A 63 -13.19 2.87 -11.14
C GLU A 63 -11.79 3.49 -11.18
N TYR A 64 -11.46 4.31 -10.18
CA TYR A 64 -10.17 4.98 -10.03
C TYR A 64 -9.83 5.96 -11.16
N SER A 65 -10.84 6.43 -11.92
CA SER A 65 -10.62 7.34 -13.07
C SER A 65 -10.32 8.78 -12.65
N LYS A 66 -10.99 9.28 -11.60
CA LYS A 66 -10.92 10.68 -11.10
C LYS A 66 -10.71 10.71 -9.59
N GLY A 67 -10.12 11.77 -9.05
CA GLY A 67 -9.93 11.95 -7.59
C GLY A 67 -8.58 11.45 -7.03
N ARG A 68 -7.80 10.71 -7.83
CA ARG A 68 -6.48 10.16 -7.41
C ARG A 68 -5.50 11.24 -6.93
N LYS A 69 -5.38 12.37 -7.64
CA LYS A 69 -4.48 13.47 -7.25
C LYS A 69 -4.88 14.10 -5.92
N GLY A 70 -6.18 14.25 -5.65
CA GLY A 70 -6.69 14.80 -4.39
C GLY A 70 -6.36 13.88 -3.22
N LEU A 71 -6.67 12.59 -3.35
CA LEU A 71 -6.33 11.59 -2.33
C LEU A 71 -4.81 11.45 -2.13
N ALA A 72 -4.02 11.53 -3.20
CA ALA A 72 -2.56 11.56 -3.10
C ALA A 72 -2.03 12.75 -2.29
N GLN A 73 -2.82 13.82 -2.13
CA GLN A 73 -2.46 15.02 -1.35
C GLN A 73 -3.14 15.07 0.02
N ASN A 74 -4.08 14.18 0.31
CA ASN A 74 -4.83 14.16 1.56
C ASN A 74 -3.89 13.97 2.77
N VAL A 75 -3.93 14.91 3.71
CA VAL A 75 -3.01 14.98 4.86
C VAL A 75 -3.22 13.85 5.86
N ILE A 76 -4.46 13.40 6.06
CA ILE A 76 -4.80 12.32 6.98
C ILE A 76 -4.27 11.00 6.43
N LEU A 77 -4.54 10.72 5.15
CA LEU A 77 -4.02 9.54 4.47
C LEU A 77 -2.49 9.50 4.47
N LYS A 78 -1.84 10.63 4.17
CA LYS A 78 -0.37 10.73 4.20
C LYS A 78 0.19 10.45 5.59
N ARG A 79 -0.40 11.04 6.63
CA ARG A 79 0.03 10.83 8.02
C ARG A 79 -0.10 9.36 8.43
N HIS A 80 -1.20 8.71 8.06
CA HIS A 80 -1.41 7.29 8.35
C HIS A 80 -0.38 6.41 7.65
N VAL A 81 -0.12 6.68 6.36
CA VAL A 81 0.89 5.93 5.61
C VAL A 81 2.29 6.17 6.14
N GLN A 82 2.62 7.40 6.54
CA GLN A 82 3.91 7.70 7.15
C GLN A 82 4.12 6.91 8.46
N ALA A 83 3.13 6.90 9.35
CA ALA A 83 3.20 6.13 10.58
C ALA A 83 3.41 4.63 10.31
N MET A 84 2.69 4.05 9.32
CA MET A 84 2.93 2.66 8.93
C MET A 84 4.34 2.44 8.39
N MET A 85 4.86 3.33 7.55
CA MET A 85 6.21 3.20 7.00
C MET A 85 7.30 3.22 8.07
N GLU A 86 7.08 3.89 9.20
CA GLU A 86 8.01 3.92 10.34
C GLU A 86 8.09 2.57 11.06
N ASP A 87 7.02 1.77 11.02
CA ASP A 87 6.96 0.42 11.60
C ASP A 87 7.44 -0.69 10.64
N LEU A 88 7.67 -0.38 9.36
CA LEU A 88 8.07 -1.37 8.36
C LEU A 88 9.59 -1.61 8.36
N THR A 89 9.97 -2.89 8.22
CA THR A 89 11.36 -3.26 7.98
C THR A 89 11.83 -2.79 6.60
N TYR A 90 13.15 -2.62 6.42
CA TYR A 90 13.75 -2.31 5.12
C TYR A 90 13.30 -3.29 4.02
N ASP A 91 13.22 -4.59 4.33
CA ASP A 91 12.75 -5.62 3.40
C ASP A 91 11.30 -5.39 2.95
N SER A 92 10.44 -5.00 3.89
CA SER A 92 9.03 -4.70 3.60
C SER A 92 8.90 -3.42 2.77
N LEU A 93 9.66 -2.38 3.11
CA LEU A 93 9.74 -1.14 2.32
C LEU A 93 10.19 -1.44 0.89
N LEU A 94 11.18 -2.31 0.71
CA LEU A 94 11.65 -2.71 -0.62
C LEU A 94 10.55 -3.42 -1.42
N ILE A 95 9.82 -4.36 -0.82
CA ILE A 95 8.71 -5.06 -1.49
C ILE A 95 7.63 -4.05 -1.94
N PHE A 96 7.23 -3.12 -1.07
CA PHE A 96 6.25 -2.09 -1.42
C PHE A 96 6.77 -1.11 -2.49
N ALA A 97 8.05 -0.76 -2.46
CA ALA A 97 8.69 0.07 -3.48
C ALA A 97 8.68 -0.63 -4.85
N ILE A 98 9.06 -1.91 -4.90
CA ILE A 98 9.06 -2.71 -6.12
C ILE A 98 7.63 -2.85 -6.67
N LEU A 99 6.63 -3.08 -5.81
CA LEU A 99 5.23 -3.12 -6.22
C LEU A 99 4.81 -1.81 -6.91
N THR A 100 5.20 -0.66 -6.36
CA THR A 100 4.96 0.63 -7.01
C THR A 100 5.65 0.71 -8.36
N TRP A 101 6.94 0.35 -8.46
CA TRP A 101 7.69 0.40 -9.72
C TRP A 101 7.11 -0.54 -10.79
N HIS A 102 6.58 -1.70 -10.38
CA HIS A 102 5.96 -2.65 -11.28
C HIS A 102 4.76 -2.06 -12.03
N PHE A 103 3.94 -1.27 -11.33
CA PHE A 103 2.75 -0.62 -11.91
C PHE A 103 2.99 0.82 -12.38
N ASN A 104 4.18 1.38 -12.12
CA ASN A 104 4.46 2.77 -12.39
C ASN A 104 5.75 2.96 -13.19
N ALA A 105 5.60 3.24 -14.48
CA ALA A 105 6.72 3.66 -15.32
C ALA A 105 7.17 5.10 -15.02
N ASP A 106 6.31 5.96 -14.44
CA ASP A 106 6.62 7.35 -14.10
C ASP A 106 6.38 7.64 -12.62
N ILE A 107 7.46 7.68 -11.84
CA ILE A 107 7.46 7.97 -10.41
C ILE A 107 6.77 9.29 -10.03
N ARG A 108 6.59 10.22 -10.97
CA ARG A 108 5.91 11.51 -10.76
C ARG A 108 4.38 11.38 -10.74
N VAL A 109 3.83 10.26 -11.19
CA VAL A 109 2.39 9.99 -11.15
C VAL A 109 2.05 9.34 -9.80
N PRO A 110 1.49 10.10 -8.84
CA PRO A 110 1.04 9.49 -7.61
C PRO A 110 -0.21 8.64 -7.87
N LEU A 111 -0.31 7.52 -7.16
CA LEU A 111 -1.43 6.57 -7.24
C LEU A 111 -1.77 6.13 -8.70
N PRO A 112 -0.91 5.34 -9.35
CA PRO A 112 -1.22 4.74 -10.65
C PRO A 112 -2.55 3.97 -10.63
N ARG A 113 -3.36 4.12 -11.68
CA ARG A 113 -4.68 3.47 -11.75
C ARG A 113 -4.57 1.93 -11.68
N GLN A 114 -3.56 1.36 -12.32
CA GLN A 114 -3.34 -0.08 -12.33
C GLN A 114 -2.97 -0.63 -10.94
N LEU A 115 -2.19 0.12 -10.17
CA LEU A 115 -1.87 -0.23 -8.78
C LEU A 115 -3.13 -0.27 -7.89
N LEU A 116 -4.02 0.71 -8.04
CA LEU A 116 -5.30 0.72 -7.33
C LEU A 116 -6.21 -0.45 -7.75
N ARG A 117 -6.27 -0.75 -9.06
CA ARG A 117 -7.04 -1.88 -9.59
C ARG A 117 -6.50 -3.24 -9.14
N PHE A 118 -5.18 -3.37 -9.01
CA PHE A 118 -4.56 -4.57 -8.46
C PHE A 118 -5.11 -4.90 -7.06
N PHE A 119 -5.23 -3.91 -6.18
CA PHE A 119 -5.81 -4.12 -4.85
C PHE A 119 -7.30 -4.40 -4.87
N ASP A 120 -8.04 -3.82 -5.82
CA ASP A 120 -9.48 -4.07 -5.96
C ASP A 120 -9.80 -5.51 -6.39
N LYS A 121 -8.94 -6.08 -7.25
CA LYS A 121 -9.12 -7.42 -7.83
C LYS A 121 -7.82 -8.20 -7.90
N PRO A 122 -7.21 -8.55 -6.75
CA PRO A 122 -5.91 -9.20 -6.74
C PRO A 122 -5.95 -10.56 -7.44
N SER A 123 -7.06 -11.31 -7.33
CA SER A 123 -7.21 -12.64 -7.92
C SER A 123 -7.05 -12.70 -9.45
N GLU A 124 -7.23 -11.58 -10.16
CA GLU A 124 -7.09 -11.55 -11.62
C GLU A 124 -5.63 -11.61 -12.08
N ILE A 125 -4.69 -11.08 -11.29
CA ILE A 125 -3.29 -10.87 -11.72
C ILE A 125 -2.24 -11.13 -10.63
N LEU A 126 -2.62 -11.61 -9.45
CA LEU A 126 -1.71 -11.74 -8.29
C LEU A 126 -0.47 -12.57 -8.61
N ASP A 127 -0.64 -13.70 -9.30
CA ASP A 127 0.48 -14.59 -9.59
C ASP A 127 1.47 -13.96 -10.58
N ASP A 128 0.99 -13.28 -11.63
CA ASP A 128 1.83 -12.55 -12.58
C ASP A 128 2.57 -11.39 -11.92
N VAL A 129 1.88 -10.63 -11.07
CA VAL A 129 2.48 -9.55 -10.29
C VAL A 129 3.54 -10.10 -9.36
N CYS A 130 3.24 -11.19 -8.64
CA CYS A 130 4.19 -11.86 -7.73
C CYS A 130 5.46 -12.29 -8.47
N ILE A 131 5.32 -12.92 -9.64
CA ILE A 131 6.47 -13.33 -10.47
C ILE A 131 7.26 -12.09 -10.91
N GLY A 132 6.57 -11.03 -11.36
CA GLY A 132 7.20 -9.80 -11.81
C GLY A 132 8.02 -9.13 -10.71
N ILE A 133 7.43 -8.92 -9.54
CA ILE A 133 8.12 -8.25 -8.41
C ILE A 133 9.19 -9.15 -7.78
N HIS A 134 9.01 -10.48 -7.78
CA HIS A 134 10.01 -11.45 -7.29
C HIS A 134 11.31 -11.39 -8.09
N ARG A 135 11.24 -11.28 -9.42
CA ARG A 135 12.43 -11.13 -10.29
C ARG A 135 13.25 -9.90 -9.91
N THR A 136 12.58 -8.77 -9.69
CA THR A 136 13.23 -7.53 -9.26
C THR A 136 13.81 -7.69 -7.85
N TYR A 137 13.04 -8.27 -6.92
CA TYR A 137 13.44 -8.45 -5.54
C TYR A 137 14.69 -9.33 -5.39
N THR A 138 14.73 -10.48 -6.07
CA THR A 138 15.88 -11.41 -6.01
C THR A 138 17.16 -10.82 -6.59
N THR A 139 17.05 -9.85 -7.50
CA THR A 139 18.19 -9.10 -8.02
C THR A 139 18.73 -8.09 -7.00
N MET A 140 17.87 -7.54 -6.13
CA MET A 140 18.21 -6.42 -5.25
C MET A 140 18.51 -6.82 -3.80
N ALA A 141 17.99 -7.94 -3.32
CA ALA A 141 18.04 -8.29 -1.90
C ALA A 141 18.57 -9.70 -1.67
N LYS A 142 17.73 -10.72 -1.84
CA LYS A 142 18.07 -12.10 -1.52
C LYS A 142 17.43 -13.06 -2.50
N SER A 143 18.15 -14.13 -2.81
CA SER A 143 17.58 -15.26 -3.55
C SER A 143 16.57 -15.99 -2.67
N GLU A 144 15.38 -16.24 -3.21
CA GLU A 144 14.39 -17.13 -2.63
C GLU A 144 13.48 -17.69 -3.73
N SER A 145 12.69 -18.71 -3.40
CA SER A 145 11.70 -19.23 -4.34
C SER A 145 10.50 -18.28 -4.49
N VAL A 146 9.87 -18.29 -5.67
CA VAL A 146 8.62 -17.56 -5.92
C VAL A 146 7.55 -17.91 -4.88
N LYS A 147 7.46 -19.19 -4.49
CA LYS A 147 6.50 -19.69 -3.49
C LYS A 147 6.72 -19.04 -2.11
N SER A 148 7.98 -18.98 -1.66
CA SER A 148 8.35 -18.32 -0.40
C SER A 148 8.00 -16.84 -0.45
N PHE A 149 8.44 -16.15 -1.51
CA PHE A 149 8.18 -14.74 -1.69
C PHE A 149 6.68 -14.42 -1.69
N ARG A 150 5.88 -15.20 -2.43
CA ARG A 150 4.41 -15.03 -2.50
C ARG A 150 3.75 -15.13 -1.13
N GLY A 151 4.17 -16.09 -0.30
CA GLY A 151 3.67 -16.23 1.07
C GLY A 151 3.91 -14.94 1.87
N ARG A 152 5.17 -14.46 1.88
CA ARG A 152 5.55 -13.22 2.59
C ARG A 152 4.84 -11.99 2.02
N PHE A 153 4.68 -11.91 0.71
CA PHE A 153 3.99 -10.79 0.06
C PHE A 153 2.51 -10.74 0.47
N VAL A 154 1.81 -11.87 0.43
CA VAL A 154 0.40 -11.95 0.87
C VAL A 154 0.26 -11.62 2.35
N GLU A 155 1.15 -12.15 3.21
CA GLU A 155 1.19 -11.81 4.64
C GLU A 155 1.39 -10.30 4.83
N LEU A 156 2.31 -9.69 4.09
CA LEU A 156 2.57 -8.25 4.16
C LEU A 156 1.35 -7.42 3.74
N LEU A 157 0.60 -7.84 2.72
CA LEU A 157 -0.66 -7.19 2.34
C LEU A 157 -1.72 -7.32 3.44
N GLY A 158 -1.80 -8.47 4.10
CA GLY A 158 -2.71 -8.73 5.23
C GLY A 158 -2.31 -8.01 6.52
N LEU A 159 -1.03 -7.74 6.77
CA LEU A 159 -0.59 -6.93 7.91
C LEU A 159 -1.14 -5.51 7.83
N VAL A 160 -1.26 -4.95 6.62
CA VAL A 160 -1.85 -3.62 6.43
C VAL A 160 -3.34 -3.60 6.75
N GLU A 161 -4.08 -4.70 6.53
CA GLU A 161 -5.45 -4.84 7.04
C GLU A 161 -5.52 -4.66 8.55
N LEU A 162 -4.60 -5.26 9.29
CA LEU A 162 -4.55 -5.13 10.74
C LEU A 162 -4.32 -3.67 11.14
N PHE A 163 -3.48 -2.92 10.43
CA PHE A 163 -3.31 -1.48 10.68
C PHE A 163 -4.57 -0.66 10.39
N VAL A 164 -5.36 -1.01 9.37
CA VAL A 164 -6.60 -0.29 9.01
C VAL A 164 -7.79 -0.66 9.88
N VAL A 165 -7.98 -1.94 10.16
CA VAL A 165 -9.20 -2.47 10.79
C VAL A 165 -9.03 -2.60 12.30
N LYS A 166 -7.83 -2.97 12.78
CA LYS A 166 -7.55 -3.26 14.20
C LYS A 166 -6.49 -2.34 14.82
N GLY A 167 -5.82 -1.51 14.03
CA GLY A 167 -4.69 -0.70 14.43
C GLY A 167 -5.11 0.59 15.12
N LYS A 168 -4.19 1.12 15.93
CA LYS A 168 -4.26 2.28 16.83
C LYS A 168 -4.84 3.60 16.26
N TRP A 169 -5.30 3.68 15.01
CA TRP A 169 -5.37 4.96 14.27
C TRP A 169 -6.57 5.19 13.34
N VAL A 170 -7.51 4.26 13.15
CA VAL A 170 -8.49 4.40 12.04
C VAL A 170 -9.94 4.65 12.43
N LEU A 171 -10.40 4.32 13.63
CA LEU A 171 -11.85 4.42 13.89
C LEU A 171 -12.24 5.29 15.07
N TYR A 172 -11.34 5.50 16.03
CA TYR A 172 -11.64 6.20 17.28
C TYR A 172 -10.40 6.96 17.73
N ILE A 173 -10.31 8.25 17.39
CA ILE A 173 -9.62 9.23 18.23
C ILE A 173 -10.72 10.03 18.90
#